data_AF-A0A0M3HJA4-F1
#
_entry.id   AF-A0A0M3HJA4-F1
#
_cell.length_a   1.000
_cell.length_b   1.000
_cell.length_c   1.000
_cell.angle_alpha   90.00
_cell.angle_beta   90.00
_cell.angle_gamma   90.00
#
_symmetry.space_group_name_H-M   'P 1'
#
loop_
_entity.id
_entity.type
_entity.pdbx_description
1 polymer ?
#
loop_
_entity_poly.entity_id
_entity_poly.type
_entity_poly.pdbx_seq_one_letter_code
_entity_poly.pdbx_strand_id
1 'polypeptide(L)' 'MPITWAYIRMMGPDGLKEATQMAILNANYMAKRLEGAYRIVYKVCY' A
#
# COMPACT_ATOMS: atom_id res chain seq x y z
N MET A 1 -18.93 -6.91 -12.86
CA MET A 1 -17.63 -6.72 -12.17
C MET A 1 -17.18 -8.04 -11.51
N PRO A 2 -16.77 -9.08 -12.28
CA PRO A 2 -16.39 -10.37 -11.69
C PRO A 2 -14.99 -10.36 -11.07
N ILE A 3 -14.08 -9.54 -11.59
CA ILE A 3 -12.65 -9.54 -11.20
C ILE A 3 -12.46 -9.06 -9.77
N THR A 4 -13.09 -7.95 -9.38
CA THR A 4 -12.99 -7.39 -8.03
C THR A 4 -13.57 -8.33 -6.97
N TRP A 5 -14.70 -8.98 -7.27
CA TRP A 5 -15.32 -9.94 -6.37
C TRP A 5 -14.46 -11.19 -6.18
N ALA A 6 -13.88 -11.71 -7.27
CA ALA A 6 -12.95 -12.83 -7.22
C ALA A 6 -11.71 -12.49 -6.38
N TYR A 7 -11.14 -11.29 -6.55
CA TYR A 7 -9.99 -10.82 -5.77
C TYR A 7 -10.30 -10.80 -4.26
N ILE A 8 -11.41 -10.20 -3.86
CA ILE A 8 -11.83 -10.13 -2.45
C ILE A 8 -12.02 -11.55 -1.87
N ARG A 9 -12.63 -12.45 -2.65
CA ARG A 9 -12.88 -13.84 -2.23
C ARG A 9 -11.61 -14.68 -2.12
N MET A 10 -10.62 -14.47 -2.98
CA MET A 10 -9.34 -15.19 -2.93
C MET A 10 -8.43 -14.68 -1.82
N MET A 11 -8.41 -13.36 -1.59
CA MET A 11 -7.54 -12.75 -0.57
C MET A 11 -8.07 -12.98 0.85
N GLY A 12 -9.39 -13.00 1.03
CA GLY A 12 -9.99 -13.10 2.36
C GLY A 12 -9.65 -11.90 3.26
N PRO A 13 -10.07 -11.92 4.54
CA PRO A 13 -9.83 -10.81 5.46
C PRO A 13 -8.34 -10.60 5.77
N ASP A 14 -7.59 -11.69 5.95
CA ASP A 14 -6.16 -11.62 6.29
C ASP A 14 -5.30 -11.17 5.11
N GLY A 15 -5.57 -11.67 3.90
CA GLY A 15 -4.85 -11.25 2.71
C GLY A 15 -5.11 -9.78 2.36
N LEU A 16 -6.34 -9.29 2.56
CA LEU A 16 -6.63 -7.86 2.39
C LEU A 16 -5.90 -6.98 3.41
N LYS A 17 -5.77 -7.45 4.65
CA LYS A 17 -4.99 -6.76 5.69
C LYS A 17 -3.50 -6.71 5.33
N GLU A 18 -2.93 -7.85 4.93
CA GLU A 18 -1.53 -7.94 4.52
C GLU A 18 -1.25 -7.07 3.29
N ALA A 19 -2.11 -7.12 2.27
CA ALA A 19 -1.96 -6.29 1.07
C ALA A 19 -1.97 -4.79 1.40
N THR A 20 -2.79 -4.38 2.37
CA THR A 20 -2.83 -2.99 2.84
C THR A 20 -1.53 -2.63 3.58
N GLN A 21 -1.03 -3.51 4.45
CA GLN A 21 0.24 -3.30 5.15
C GLN A 21 1.41 -3.19 4.17
N MET A 22 1.47 -4.06 3.16
CA MET A 22 2.48 -4.02 2.12
C MET A 22 2.39 -2.74 1.26
N ALA A 23 1.18 -2.28 0.94
CA ALA A 23 1.00 -1.03 0.21
C ALA A 23 1.57 0.17 0.98
N ILE A 24 1.32 0.24 2.30
CA ILE A 24 1.84 1.31 3.16
C ILE A 24 3.36 1.22 3.27
N LEU A 25 3.91 0.01 3.47
CA LEU A 25 5.35 -0.20 3.55
C LEU A 25 6.06 0.23 2.26
N ASN A 26 5.53 -0.18 1.11
CA ASN A 26 6.09 0.16 -0.19
C ASN A 26 6.02 1.67 -0.46
N ALA A 27 4.92 2.33 -0.10
CA ALA A 27 4.80 3.77 -0.21
C ALA A 27 5.85 4.50 0.63
N ASN A 28 6.04 4.06 1.89
CA ASN A 28 7.05 4.63 2.78
C ASN A 28 8.48 4.37 2.28
N TYR A 29 8.74 3.20 1.71
CA TYR A 29 10.04 2.88 1.11
C TYR A 29 10.36 3.81 -0.08
N MET A 30 9.39 3.99 -0.99
CA MET A 30 9.55 4.90 -2.13
C MET A 30 9.70 6.35 -1.68
N ALA A 31 8.89 6.78 -0.71
CA ALA A 31 9.01 8.08 -0.06
C ALA A 31 10.43 8.29 0.45
N LYS A 32 10.95 7.36 1.26
CA LYS A 32 12.29 7.48 1.85
C LYS A 32 13.40 7.57 0.79
N ARG A 33 13.27 6.81 -0.30
CA ARG A 33 14.24 6.81 -1.40
C ARG A 33 14.22 8.12 -2.20
N LEU A 34 13.07 8.77 -2.31
CA LEU A 34 12.89 9.99 -3.12
C LEU A 34 13.06 11.29 -2.31
N GLU A 35 13.13 11.22 -0.97
CA GLU A 35 13.33 12.38 -0.08
C GLU A 35 14.52 13.28 -0.45
N GLY A 36 15.57 12.73 -1.09
CA GLY A 36 16.76 13.50 -1.48
C GLY A 36 16.61 14.28 -2.80
N ALA A 37 15.64 13.92 -3.65
CA ALA A 37 15.47 14.50 -4.99
C ALA A 37 14.12 15.22 -5.17
N TYR A 38 13.10 14.85 -4.38
CA TYR A 38 11.74 15.37 -4.49
C TYR A 38 11.16 15.71 -3.12
N ARG A 39 10.44 16.83 -3.04
CA ARG A 39 9.75 17.26 -1.81
C ARG A 39 8.45 16.47 -1.64
N ILE A 40 8.41 15.63 -0.62
CA ILE A 40 7.20 14.90 -0.23
C ILE A 40 6.33 15.83 0.63
N VAL A 41 5.14 16.15 0.13
CA VAL A 41 4.26 17.18 0.71
C VAL A 41 3.50 16.66 1.93
N TYR A 42 3.15 15.38 1.95
CA TYR A 42 2.50 14.70 3.08
C TYR A 42 3.12 13.32 3.29
N LYS A 43 3.58 13.05 4.51
CA LYS A 43 3.96 11.71 4.94
C LYS A 43 2.81 11.13 5.76
N VAL A 44 2.54 9.83 5.58
CA VAL A 44 1.66 9.11 6.49
C VAL A 44 2.41 8.96 7.80
N CYS A 45 2.05 9.77 8.80
CA CYS A 45 2.58 9.65 10.15
C CYS A 45 1.89 8.45 10.82
N TYR A 46 2.68 7.53 11.36
CA TYR A 46 2.19 6.43 12.20
C TYR A 46 1.71 6.96 13.56
#